data_AF-A0A7S1RFH7-F1
#
_entry.id   AF-A0A7S1RFH7-F1
#
_cell.length_a   1.000
_cell.length_b   1.000
_cell.length_c   1.000
_cell.angle_alpha   90.00
_cell.angle_beta   90.00
_cell.angle_gamma   90.00
#
_symmetry.space_group_name_H-M   'P 1'
#
loop_
_entity.id
_entity.type
_entity.pdbx_description
1 polymer ?
#
loop_
_entity_poly.entity_id
_entity_poly.type
_entity_poly.pdbx_seq_one_letter_code
_entity_poly.pdbx_strand_id
1 'polypeptide(L)'
;MAEPGGSSHKRQSSLLDAFFAVKRARTEGEEETEGGKKRGAASPLTKNGTSLSPPTLKGGEQKAAKTEASVEAAPKRPRGRPPQARDDWFSKLFGFSEGGGYAETKRWLRVVEGPQPGLQSLESLVNGERFGCGHFSSPTLAHLRALGRSVRLPGRLRVTNELGDVGAKHAMKENRHAVFQAASQFNCLEFVGPSVKPEDGVAGYAMDRTQGPCCAIACGPGTVFRNYFVPLDAQGLVAEDSEKIAQHGQTAKLQLQNLHDLEALLGNEGRPPSLFEIKGGYTLATAQQLARFREALKAVGDSDAALSQIRIGIHEDVQVTSARWGREQLRDAEQTVTQVYGSACSVAYNRQSGAPDWEAFGKLVLDASYEATLWAAVLSAARHQTPGPCRVFLTALGGGVFGNRMEWITSAMDRAFALFKDYNLDIRIITYAGAIDSRLQALEAKYRGGGRK
;
A
#
# COMPACT_ATOMS: atom_id res chain seq x y z
N MET A 1 -6.51 -20.97 49.67
CA MET A 1 -5.67 -21.75 48.74
C MET A 1 -6.59 -22.42 47.74
N ALA A 2 -6.63 -21.92 46.51
CA ALA A 2 -7.20 -22.60 45.34
C ALA A 2 -6.76 -21.80 44.10
N GLU A 3 -6.02 -22.44 43.20
CA GLU A 3 -5.79 -21.93 41.84
C GLU A 3 -7.11 -21.95 41.04
N PRO A 4 -7.15 -21.21 39.91
CA PRO A 4 -7.41 -21.94 38.67
C PRO A 4 -6.58 -21.47 37.45
N GLY A 5 -5.92 -22.43 36.81
CA GLY A 5 -6.32 -22.89 35.47
C GLY A 5 -6.00 -21.98 34.28
N GLY A 6 -4.82 -22.18 33.69
CA GLY A 6 -4.51 -21.71 32.33
C GLY A 6 -5.15 -22.59 31.25
N SER A 7 -5.72 -21.96 30.21
CA SER A 7 -5.74 -22.43 28.82
C SER A 7 -6.60 -21.48 27.96
N SER A 8 -5.98 -20.44 27.40
CA SER A 8 -6.57 -19.63 26.31
C SER A 8 -5.52 -19.14 25.30
N HIS A 9 -4.24 -19.03 25.71
CA HIS A 9 -3.17 -18.50 24.86
C HIS A 9 -2.68 -19.39 23.71
N LYS A 10 -3.00 -20.69 23.67
CA LYS A 10 -2.55 -21.58 22.58
C LYS A 10 -3.46 -21.62 21.35
N ARG A 11 -4.69 -21.10 21.41
CA ARG A 11 -5.63 -21.11 20.25
C ARG A 11 -5.55 -19.86 19.37
N GLN A 12 -4.89 -18.79 19.82
CA GLN A 12 -4.77 -17.54 19.05
C GLN A 12 -3.54 -17.48 18.14
N SER A 13 -2.42 -18.15 18.49
CA SER A 13 -1.28 -18.26 17.55
C SER A 13 -1.62 -19.19 16.38
N SER A 14 -2.40 -20.26 16.61
CA SER A 14 -2.64 -21.28 15.59
C SER A 14 -3.44 -20.82 14.37
N LEU A 15 -4.21 -19.72 14.45
CA LEU A 15 -4.99 -19.19 13.31
C LEU A 15 -4.16 -18.25 12.43
N LEU A 16 -3.25 -17.48 13.01
CA LEU A 16 -2.28 -16.65 12.28
C LEU A 16 -1.17 -17.52 11.67
N ASP A 17 -0.70 -18.53 12.40
CA ASP A 17 0.26 -19.51 11.88
C ASP A 17 -0.34 -20.36 10.74
N ALA A 18 -1.65 -20.69 10.80
CA ALA A 18 -2.36 -21.35 9.71
C ALA A 18 -2.49 -20.49 8.45
N PHE A 19 -2.60 -19.16 8.60
CA PHE A 19 -2.63 -18.22 7.45
C PHE A 19 -1.31 -18.21 6.69
N PHE A 20 -0.17 -18.31 7.39
CA PHE A 20 1.16 -18.42 6.76
C PHE A 20 1.48 -19.85 6.26
N ALA A 21 0.96 -20.89 6.92
CA ALA A 21 1.18 -22.28 6.52
C ALA A 21 0.44 -22.65 5.22
N VAL A 22 -0.79 -22.16 5.01
CA VAL A 22 -1.57 -22.41 3.78
C VAL A 22 -0.94 -21.73 2.56
N LYS A 23 -0.18 -20.64 2.74
CA LYS A 23 0.62 -20.02 1.67
C LYS A 23 1.94 -20.77 1.39
N ARG A 24 2.55 -21.38 2.42
CA ARG A 24 3.76 -22.21 2.29
C ARG A 24 3.51 -23.53 1.55
N ALA A 25 2.39 -24.19 1.79
CA ALA A 25 2.11 -25.49 1.16
C ALA A 25 1.78 -25.41 -0.35
N ARG A 26 1.55 -24.22 -0.91
CA ARG A 26 1.26 -24.04 -2.34
C ARG A 26 2.49 -23.78 -3.22
N THR A 27 3.68 -23.69 -2.63
CA THR A 27 4.94 -23.46 -3.35
C THR A 27 5.82 -24.70 -3.44
N GLU A 28 5.42 -25.83 -2.84
CA GLU A 28 6.18 -27.08 -2.88
C GLU A 28 5.26 -28.27 -3.14
N GLY A 29 5.33 -28.80 -4.37
CA GLY A 29 4.88 -30.15 -4.72
C GLY A 29 3.61 -30.23 -5.56
N GLU A 30 3.76 -30.58 -6.84
CA GLU A 30 2.90 -31.54 -7.55
C GLU A 30 3.57 -31.95 -8.87
N GLU A 31 4.45 -32.95 -8.78
CA GLU A 31 4.74 -33.89 -9.87
C GLU A 31 3.96 -35.17 -9.51
N GLU A 32 2.89 -35.49 -10.24
CA GLU A 32 2.57 -36.87 -10.65
C GLU A 32 1.32 -36.96 -11.55
N THR A 33 1.57 -37.43 -12.78
CA THR A 33 0.81 -38.44 -13.55
C THR A 33 -0.72 -38.50 -13.47
N GLU A 34 -1.37 -38.15 -14.58
CA GLU A 34 -2.73 -38.58 -14.91
C GLU A 34 -2.74 -39.62 -16.04
N GLY A 35 -3.28 -40.80 -15.75
CA GLY A 35 -3.68 -41.79 -16.75
C GLY A 35 -5.17 -41.68 -17.08
N GLY A 36 -5.55 -41.86 -18.36
CA GLY A 36 -6.97 -41.90 -18.70
C GLY A 36 -7.37 -41.96 -20.19
N LYS A 37 -7.26 -43.16 -20.79
CA LYS A 37 -8.13 -43.74 -21.85
C LYS A 37 -8.42 -42.97 -23.15
N LYS A 38 -7.95 -43.55 -24.27
CA LYS A 38 -8.77 -43.71 -25.51
C LYS A 38 -8.57 -45.10 -26.14
N ARG A 39 -9.68 -45.59 -26.72
CA ARG A 39 -9.95 -46.92 -27.29
C ARG A 39 -9.22 -47.16 -28.63
N GLY A 40 -8.88 -48.40 -28.92
CA GLY A 40 -8.46 -48.89 -30.25
C GLY A 40 -8.29 -50.41 -30.24
N ALA A 41 -8.79 -51.10 -31.26
CA ALA A 41 -9.10 -52.53 -31.29
C ALA A 41 -7.93 -53.50 -31.61
N ALA A 42 -8.23 -54.79 -31.40
CA ALA A 42 -7.76 -55.98 -32.14
C ALA A 42 -6.54 -56.79 -31.61
N SER A 43 -6.88 -57.88 -30.89
CA SER A 43 -6.52 -59.31 -31.11
C SER A 43 -5.05 -59.82 -31.17
N PRO A 44 -4.84 -61.13 -30.87
CA PRO A 44 -3.84 -61.58 -29.88
C PRO A 44 -2.72 -62.43 -30.49
N LEU A 45 -1.67 -62.78 -29.71
CA LEU A 45 -0.91 -64.04 -29.84
C LEU A 45 0.08 -64.30 -28.66
N THR A 46 -0.13 -65.43 -27.97
CA THR A 46 0.84 -66.47 -27.49
C THR A 46 2.17 -66.07 -26.82
N LYS A 47 2.41 -66.40 -25.53
CA LYS A 47 2.93 -67.66 -24.91
C LYS A 47 4.47 -67.71 -24.70
N ASN A 48 4.82 -68.21 -23.51
CA ASN A 48 6.10 -68.81 -23.04
C ASN A 48 7.26 -67.81 -22.77
N GLY A 49 8.11 -67.92 -21.75
CA GLY A 49 8.34 -68.93 -20.70
C GLY A 49 9.79 -68.79 -20.19
N THR A 50 10.04 -69.28 -18.97
CA THR A 50 11.35 -69.60 -18.32
C THR A 50 12.30 -68.43 -17.98
N SER A 51 12.53 -68.10 -16.70
CA SER A 51 13.39 -68.77 -15.69
C SER A 51 14.88 -68.70 -16.00
N LEU A 52 15.67 -68.02 -15.15
CA LEU A 52 16.85 -68.57 -14.47
C LEU A 52 17.51 -67.55 -13.49
N SER A 53 17.92 -68.10 -12.35
CA SER A 53 18.44 -67.63 -11.05
C SER A 53 19.69 -66.70 -11.00
N PRO A 54 20.04 -66.14 -9.80
CA PRO A 54 21.00 -65.04 -9.55
C PRO A 54 22.43 -65.59 -9.27
N PRO A 55 23.54 -64.80 -9.16
CA PRO A 55 23.87 -63.88 -8.04
C PRO A 55 24.67 -62.62 -8.51
N THR A 56 25.04 -61.61 -7.72
CA THR A 56 26.20 -61.62 -6.80
C THR A 56 26.33 -60.23 -6.16
N LEU A 57 26.50 -60.19 -4.84
CA LEU A 57 26.89 -59.01 -4.08
C LEU A 57 28.36 -58.64 -4.35
N LYS A 58 28.63 -57.38 -4.69
CA LYS A 58 29.92 -56.74 -4.41
C LYS A 58 29.69 -55.31 -3.91
N GLY A 59 30.25 -55.05 -2.74
CA GLY A 59 30.25 -53.76 -2.08
C GLY A 59 30.97 -52.70 -2.91
N GLY A 60 30.45 -51.48 -2.82
CA GLY A 60 31.03 -50.25 -3.32
C GLY A 60 30.67 -49.13 -2.35
N GLU A 61 31.69 -48.45 -1.89
CA GLU A 61 31.68 -47.43 -0.85
C GLU A 61 30.69 -46.30 -1.14
N GLN A 62 29.93 -45.90 -0.12
CA GLN A 62 29.12 -44.68 -0.15
C GLN A 62 30.04 -43.46 -0.16
N LYS A 63 30.26 -42.88 -1.35
CA LYS A 63 30.67 -41.48 -1.46
C LYS A 63 29.45 -40.61 -1.19
N ALA A 64 29.44 -39.95 -0.03
CA ALA A 64 28.53 -38.87 0.28
C ALA A 64 28.64 -37.79 -0.79
N ALA A 65 27.65 -37.70 -1.67
CA ALA A 65 27.46 -36.57 -2.55
C ALA A 65 27.02 -35.39 -1.68
N LYS A 66 27.96 -34.47 -1.40
CA LYS A 66 27.61 -33.12 -0.98
C LYS A 66 26.88 -32.47 -2.15
N THR A 67 25.57 -32.35 -2.04
CA THR A 67 24.79 -31.45 -2.88
C THR A 67 25.21 -30.03 -2.46
N GLU A 68 26.19 -29.46 -3.16
CA GLU A 68 26.47 -28.04 -3.10
C GLU A 68 25.22 -27.32 -3.61
N ALA A 69 24.45 -26.75 -2.69
CA ALA A 69 23.43 -25.78 -3.02
C ALA A 69 24.13 -24.67 -3.83
N SER A 70 23.72 -24.54 -5.09
CA SER A 70 24.17 -23.48 -5.97
C SER A 70 23.87 -22.15 -5.31
N VAL A 71 24.90 -21.50 -4.79
CA VAL A 71 24.84 -20.10 -4.37
C VAL A 71 24.52 -19.30 -5.62
N GLU A 72 23.27 -18.86 -5.74
CA GLU A 72 22.83 -18.00 -6.83
C GLU A 72 23.72 -16.75 -6.83
N ALA A 73 24.52 -16.61 -7.90
CA ALA A 73 25.53 -15.56 -7.97
C ALA A 73 24.86 -14.19 -7.82
N ALA A 74 25.32 -13.38 -6.86
CA ALA A 74 24.78 -12.05 -6.64
C ALA A 74 24.74 -11.26 -7.97
N PRO A 75 23.58 -10.74 -8.40
CA PRO A 75 23.45 -10.11 -9.71
C PRO A 75 24.48 -8.98 -9.86
N LYS A 76 25.21 -9.01 -10.97
CA LYS A 76 26.34 -8.10 -11.22
C LYS A 76 25.84 -6.67 -11.40
N ARG A 77 26.52 -5.72 -10.75
CA ARG A 77 26.33 -4.27 -10.94
C ARG A 77 26.25 -3.93 -12.45
N PRO A 78 25.29 -3.10 -12.89
CA PRO A 78 25.15 -2.72 -14.29
C PRO A 78 26.46 -2.14 -14.86
N ARG A 79 26.77 -2.45 -16.13
CA ARG A 79 27.94 -1.88 -16.82
C ARG A 79 27.74 -0.38 -17.10
N GLY A 80 28.78 0.43 -16.97
CA GLY A 80 28.74 1.88 -17.24
C GLY A 80 28.76 2.72 -15.97
N ARG A 81 28.69 4.04 -16.13
CA ARG A 81 28.66 4.99 -15.01
C ARG A 81 27.20 5.34 -14.68
N PRO A 82 26.83 5.38 -13.39
CA PRO A 82 25.51 5.87 -13.01
C PRO A 82 25.39 7.37 -13.32
N PRO A 83 24.16 7.90 -13.46
CA PRO A 83 23.94 9.34 -13.55
C PRO A 83 24.61 10.08 -12.38
N GLN A 84 25.24 11.21 -12.66
CA GLN A 84 25.95 11.98 -11.64
C GLN A 84 24.98 12.40 -10.52
N ALA A 85 25.35 12.08 -9.27
CA ALA A 85 24.59 12.50 -8.09
C ALA A 85 24.48 14.04 -8.03
N ARG A 86 23.34 14.51 -7.54
CA ARG A 86 23.04 15.93 -7.31
C ARG A 86 22.82 16.18 -5.82
N ASP A 87 22.73 17.45 -5.42
CA ASP A 87 22.35 17.81 -4.04
C ASP A 87 20.82 17.75 -3.85
N ASP A 88 20.26 16.55 -4.01
CA ASP A 88 18.84 16.26 -3.77
C ASP A 88 18.66 15.04 -2.86
N TRP A 89 17.44 14.87 -2.33
CA TRP A 89 17.15 13.82 -1.35
C TRP A 89 17.28 12.41 -1.92
N PHE A 90 16.95 12.21 -3.21
CA PHE A 90 17.06 10.93 -3.89
C PHE A 90 18.53 10.54 -4.02
N SER A 91 19.37 11.47 -4.51
CA SER A 91 20.81 11.29 -4.68
C SER A 91 21.51 11.02 -3.35
N LYS A 92 21.05 11.65 -2.26
CA LYS A 92 21.56 11.41 -0.89
C LYS A 92 21.24 10.00 -0.37
N LEU A 93 20.13 9.40 -0.81
CA LEU A 93 19.78 8.02 -0.44
C LEU A 93 20.49 6.99 -1.31
N PHE A 94 20.44 7.17 -2.63
CA PHE A 94 20.84 6.10 -3.55
C PHE A 94 22.22 6.32 -4.19
N GLY A 95 22.83 7.48 -4.03
CA GLY A 95 24.17 7.78 -4.54
C GLY A 95 24.24 8.14 -6.03
N PHE A 96 23.10 8.38 -6.68
CA PHE A 96 23.00 8.81 -8.08
C PHE A 96 21.72 9.63 -8.30
N SER A 97 21.62 10.39 -9.40
CA SER A 97 20.42 11.18 -9.72
C SER A 97 19.48 10.50 -10.72
N GLU A 98 18.20 10.88 -10.74
CA GLU A 98 17.22 10.39 -11.74
C GLU A 98 17.40 11.00 -13.15
N GLY A 99 18.47 11.78 -13.38
CA GLY A 99 18.68 12.53 -14.63
C GLY A 99 18.91 11.67 -15.88
N GLY A 100 19.03 10.34 -15.75
CA GLY A 100 19.16 9.40 -16.87
C GLY A 100 17.83 8.92 -17.47
N GLY A 101 16.69 9.33 -16.90
CA GLY A 101 15.36 8.85 -17.31
C GLY A 101 14.93 7.58 -16.60
N TYR A 102 13.70 7.14 -16.88
CA TYR A 102 13.01 6.10 -16.10
C TYR A 102 13.73 4.74 -16.09
N ALA A 103 14.06 4.20 -17.27
CA ALA A 103 14.74 2.91 -17.40
C ALA A 103 16.18 2.95 -16.82
N GLU A 104 16.89 4.05 -17.04
CA GLU A 104 18.25 4.25 -16.51
C GLU A 104 18.23 4.36 -14.99
N THR A 105 17.25 5.04 -14.40
CA THR A 105 17.08 5.09 -12.94
C THR A 105 16.83 3.70 -12.37
N LYS A 106 15.89 2.97 -12.98
CA LYS A 106 15.44 1.66 -12.49
C LYS A 106 16.56 0.61 -12.45
N ARG A 107 17.45 0.58 -13.45
CA ARG A 107 18.54 -0.42 -13.50
C ARG A 107 19.59 -0.28 -12.40
N TRP A 108 19.68 0.88 -11.73
CA TRP A 108 20.62 1.10 -10.62
C TRP A 108 20.02 0.75 -9.26
N LEU A 109 18.77 0.32 -9.24
CA LEU A 109 18.03 -0.06 -8.05
C LEU A 109 17.54 -1.51 -8.19
N ARG A 110 17.44 -2.20 -7.07
CA ARG A 110 16.89 -3.55 -7.01
C ARG A 110 15.98 -3.70 -5.81
N VAL A 111 14.84 -4.36 -6.00
CA VAL A 111 14.04 -4.87 -4.88
C VAL A 111 14.62 -6.20 -4.44
N VAL A 112 14.92 -6.32 -3.15
CA VAL A 112 15.41 -7.53 -2.50
C VAL A 112 14.50 -7.87 -1.32
N GLU A 113 14.64 -9.09 -0.80
CA GLU A 113 13.97 -9.47 0.45
C GLU A 113 14.40 -8.55 1.59
N GLY A 114 13.43 -8.14 2.39
CA GLY A 114 13.64 -7.33 3.58
C GLY A 114 14.11 -8.15 4.78
N PRO A 115 14.37 -7.48 5.92
CA PRO A 115 14.86 -8.13 7.13
C PRO A 115 13.85 -9.07 7.79
N GLN A 116 12.55 -8.96 7.45
CA GLN A 116 11.49 -9.82 7.94
C GLN A 116 10.73 -10.45 6.76
N PRO A 117 10.21 -11.68 6.90
CA PRO A 117 9.43 -12.34 5.86
C PRO A 117 8.27 -11.48 5.36
N GLY A 118 8.13 -11.36 4.04
CA GLY A 118 7.07 -10.57 3.39
C GLY A 118 7.36 -9.08 3.25
N LEU A 119 8.37 -8.55 3.95
CA LEU A 119 8.84 -7.18 3.73
C LEU A 119 9.88 -7.14 2.61
N GLN A 120 9.97 -5.99 1.94
CA GLN A 120 10.92 -5.75 0.87
C GLN A 120 11.89 -4.63 1.23
N SER A 121 13.07 -4.65 0.63
CA SER A 121 14.04 -3.56 0.68
C SER A 121 14.45 -3.13 -0.71
N LEU A 122 14.73 -1.83 -0.86
CA LEU A 122 15.41 -1.29 -2.03
C LEU A 122 16.90 -1.22 -1.77
N GLU A 123 17.67 -1.83 -2.67
CA GLU A 123 19.12 -1.77 -2.69
C GLU A 123 19.58 -0.86 -3.84
N SER A 124 20.47 0.08 -3.54
CA SER A 124 21.18 0.82 -4.58
C SER A 124 22.44 0.10 -4.99
N LEU A 125 22.56 -0.20 -6.28
CA LEU A 125 23.74 -0.83 -6.88
C LEU A 125 24.89 0.17 -7.09
N VAL A 126 24.70 1.44 -6.71
CA VAL A 126 25.70 2.50 -6.82
C VAL A 126 26.49 2.65 -5.52
N ASN A 127 25.81 2.78 -4.38
CA ASN A 127 26.43 2.96 -3.06
C ASN A 127 26.36 1.71 -2.18
N GLY A 128 25.60 0.68 -2.56
CA GLY A 128 25.44 -0.56 -1.80
C GLY A 128 24.50 -0.45 -0.59
N GLU A 129 23.88 0.72 -0.35
CA GLU A 129 22.95 0.90 0.76
C GLU A 129 21.63 0.17 0.48
N ARG A 130 21.00 -0.30 1.56
CA ARG A 130 19.70 -0.98 1.56
C ARG A 130 18.75 -0.24 2.48
N PHE A 131 17.52 -0.04 2.00
CA PHE A 131 16.48 0.67 2.74
C PHE A 131 15.18 -0.14 2.71
N GLY A 132 14.53 -0.29 3.87
CA GLY A 132 13.25 -0.99 3.96
C GLY A 132 12.17 -0.25 3.16
N CYS A 133 11.71 -0.82 2.05
CA CYS A 133 10.55 -0.27 1.35
C CYS A 133 9.24 -0.81 1.93
N GLY A 134 9.26 -1.93 2.67
CA GLY A 134 8.07 -2.46 3.33
C GLY A 134 7.24 -3.33 2.42
N HIS A 135 5.92 -3.37 2.63
CA HIS A 135 4.96 -4.08 1.79
C HIS A 135 3.87 -3.14 1.28
N PHE A 136 3.69 -3.04 -0.04
CA PHE A 136 2.64 -2.22 -0.64
C PHE A 136 1.46 -3.06 -1.11
N SER A 137 0.25 -2.59 -0.83
CA SER A 137 -1.00 -3.17 -1.35
C SER A 137 -2.01 -2.08 -1.70
N SER A 138 -3.05 -2.43 -2.46
CA SER A 138 -4.21 -1.55 -2.73
C SER A 138 -5.54 -2.29 -2.54
N PRO A 139 -5.89 -2.63 -1.28
CA PRO A 139 -7.14 -3.31 -0.96
C PRO A 139 -8.35 -2.37 -1.14
N THR A 140 -9.51 -2.98 -1.39
CA THR A 140 -10.80 -2.27 -1.30
C THR A 140 -11.16 -1.99 0.17
N LEU A 141 -12.00 -0.99 0.42
CA LEU A 141 -12.52 -0.74 1.77
C LEU A 141 -13.27 -1.96 2.32
N ALA A 142 -14.01 -2.69 1.48
CA ALA A 142 -14.66 -3.94 1.88
C ALA A 142 -13.65 -4.97 2.43
N HIS A 143 -12.51 -5.13 1.75
CA HIS A 143 -11.47 -6.04 2.18
C HIS A 143 -10.89 -5.64 3.54
N LEU A 144 -10.58 -4.34 3.72
CA LEU A 144 -10.08 -3.82 4.99
C LEU A 144 -11.07 -4.02 6.15
N ARG A 145 -12.36 -3.79 5.91
CA ARG A 145 -13.43 -4.06 6.89
C ARG A 145 -13.45 -5.53 7.28
N ALA A 146 -13.37 -6.44 6.31
CA ALA A 146 -13.40 -7.87 6.56
C ALA A 146 -12.24 -8.32 7.46
N LEU A 147 -11.02 -7.85 7.19
CA LEU A 147 -9.86 -8.14 8.01
C LEU A 147 -9.97 -7.50 9.41
N GLY A 148 -10.22 -6.19 9.45
CA GLY A 148 -10.15 -5.40 10.66
C GLY A 148 -11.23 -5.73 11.71
N ARG A 149 -12.43 -6.14 11.29
CA ARG A 149 -13.52 -6.54 12.21
C ARG A 149 -13.17 -7.73 13.11
N SER A 150 -12.22 -8.57 12.69
CA SER A 150 -11.76 -9.72 13.48
C SER A 150 -10.78 -9.31 14.60
N VAL A 151 -10.19 -8.12 14.51
CA VAL A 151 -9.16 -7.63 15.43
C VAL A 151 -9.81 -7.02 16.66
N ARG A 152 -9.33 -7.41 17.85
CA ARG A 152 -9.71 -6.79 19.12
C ARG A 152 -8.64 -5.78 19.53
N LEU A 153 -9.04 -4.51 19.59
CA LEU A 153 -8.18 -3.43 20.09
C LEU A 153 -8.95 -2.62 21.15
N PRO A 154 -9.25 -3.23 22.32
CA PRO A 154 -10.14 -2.62 23.31
C PRO A 154 -9.58 -1.30 23.83
N GLY A 155 -10.43 -0.29 23.89
CA GLY A 155 -10.10 1.01 24.46
C GLY A 155 -11.07 2.06 23.97
N ARG A 156 -10.58 3.28 23.79
CA ARG A 156 -11.38 4.38 23.26
C ARG A 156 -10.54 5.24 22.33
N LEU A 157 -11.16 5.64 21.22
CA LEU A 157 -10.56 6.56 20.26
C LEU A 157 -10.42 7.94 20.91
N ARG A 158 -9.24 8.52 20.76
CA ARG A 158 -8.93 9.88 21.20
C ARG A 158 -8.53 10.71 19.99
N VAL A 159 -8.93 11.97 19.97
CA VAL A 159 -8.55 12.91 18.92
C VAL A 159 -7.86 14.10 19.56
N THR A 160 -6.73 14.50 19.00
CA THR A 160 -6.05 15.76 19.33
C THR A 160 -5.61 16.44 18.04
N ASN A 161 -5.75 17.77 17.96
CA ASN A 161 -5.13 18.54 16.90
C ASN A 161 -3.67 18.85 17.26
N GLU A 162 -2.78 18.81 16.27
CA GLU A 162 -1.39 19.21 16.44
C GLU A 162 -0.94 20.13 15.31
N LEU A 163 -0.07 21.08 15.67
CA LEU A 163 0.63 21.91 14.70
C LEU A 163 1.99 21.29 14.33
N GLY A 164 2.39 21.47 13.08
CA GLY A 164 3.76 21.28 12.63
C GLY A 164 3.94 20.35 11.45
N ASP A 165 5.21 20.07 11.16
CA ASP A 165 5.64 19.30 10.00
C ASP A 165 5.42 17.80 10.20
N VAL A 166 4.56 17.21 9.36
CA VAL A 166 4.29 15.76 9.37
C VAL A 166 5.55 14.94 9.10
N GLY A 167 6.51 15.45 8.33
CA GLY A 167 7.79 14.78 8.09
C GLY A 167 8.66 14.71 9.35
N ALA A 168 8.58 15.71 10.23
CA ALA A 168 9.23 15.65 11.53
C ALA A 168 8.57 14.60 12.44
N LYS A 169 7.25 14.44 12.36
CA LYS A 169 6.50 13.41 13.12
C LYS A 169 6.92 12.00 12.69
N HIS A 170 7.13 11.73 11.40
CA HIS A 170 7.62 10.41 10.93
C HIS A 170 8.94 10.01 11.61
N ALA A 171 9.84 10.97 11.85
CA ALA A 171 11.16 10.74 12.40
C ALA A 171 11.21 10.47 13.92
N MET A 172 10.12 10.75 14.65
CA MET A 172 10.11 10.61 16.11
C MET A 172 10.05 9.12 16.50
N LYS A 173 10.95 8.70 17.40
CA LYS A 173 11.02 7.30 17.87
C LYS A 173 9.71 6.80 18.49
N GLU A 174 8.99 7.66 19.18
CA GLU A 174 7.67 7.37 19.74
C GLU A 174 6.57 7.11 18.68
N ASN A 175 6.81 7.52 17.43
CA ASN A 175 5.94 7.26 16.27
C ASN A 175 6.38 6.03 15.47
N ARG A 176 7.29 5.21 15.99
CA ARG A 176 7.66 3.95 15.34
C ARG A 176 6.41 3.09 15.14
N HIS A 177 6.26 2.53 13.95
CA HIS A 177 5.11 1.77 13.44
C HIS A 177 3.78 2.55 13.40
N ALA A 178 3.77 3.85 13.71
CA ALA A 178 2.57 4.67 13.62
C ALA A 178 2.02 4.71 12.19
N VAL A 179 0.74 5.05 12.07
CA VAL A 179 0.05 5.17 10.78
C VAL A 179 -0.03 6.63 10.36
N PHE A 180 0.38 6.93 9.14
CA PHE A 180 0.32 8.27 8.56
C PHE A 180 -0.56 8.26 7.32
N GLN A 181 -1.65 9.04 7.35
CA GLN A 181 -2.41 9.33 6.15
C GLN A 181 -1.66 10.37 5.32
N ALA A 182 -1.15 9.95 4.16
CA ALA A 182 -0.58 10.84 3.16
C ALA A 182 -1.69 11.35 2.25
N ALA A 183 -1.74 12.67 2.03
CA ALA A 183 -2.58 13.24 0.98
C ALA A 183 -1.98 12.85 -0.38
N SER A 184 -2.67 11.99 -1.11
CA SER A 184 -2.17 11.38 -2.34
C SER A 184 -3.19 11.43 -3.46
N GLN A 185 -2.76 11.03 -4.65
CA GLN A 185 -3.57 10.90 -5.85
C GLN A 185 -4.07 9.45 -5.96
N PHE A 186 -5.03 9.20 -6.86
CA PHE A 186 -5.59 7.85 -7.01
C PHE A 186 -4.59 6.81 -7.54
N ASN A 187 -3.45 7.23 -8.07
CA ASN A 187 -2.35 6.38 -8.48
C ASN A 187 -1.25 6.22 -7.39
N CYS A 188 -1.49 6.73 -6.18
CA CYS A 188 -0.54 6.71 -5.05
C CYS A 188 0.82 7.39 -5.34
N LEU A 189 0.82 8.41 -6.22
CA LEU A 189 1.99 9.24 -6.56
C LEU A 189 1.66 10.73 -6.41
N GLU A 190 2.47 11.43 -5.62
CA GLU A 190 2.28 12.82 -5.20
C GLU A 190 2.83 13.84 -6.20
N PHE A 191 2.55 13.67 -7.49
CA PHE A 191 2.99 14.61 -8.53
C PHE A 191 2.26 15.96 -8.46
N VAL A 192 2.91 17.04 -8.90
CA VAL A 192 2.36 18.42 -8.82
C VAL A 192 1.15 18.68 -9.72
N GLY A 193 0.92 17.85 -10.74
CA GLY A 193 -0.18 18.05 -11.69
C GLY A 193 -0.44 16.87 -12.62
N PRO A 194 -1.59 16.85 -13.31
CA PRO A 194 -2.06 15.73 -14.14
C PRO A 194 -1.27 15.51 -15.43
N SER A 195 -0.35 16.42 -15.78
CA SER A 195 0.54 16.27 -16.94
C SER A 195 1.85 15.58 -16.61
N VAL A 196 2.22 15.52 -15.33
CA VAL A 196 3.45 14.86 -14.86
C VAL A 196 3.23 13.36 -14.87
N LYS A 197 4.24 12.63 -15.32
CA LYS A 197 4.19 11.19 -15.53
C LYS A 197 5.12 10.48 -14.55
N PRO A 198 4.85 9.21 -14.20
CA PRO A 198 5.79 8.37 -13.44
C PRO A 198 7.22 8.39 -13.99
N GLU A 199 7.36 8.49 -15.32
CA GLU A 199 8.63 8.54 -16.03
C GLU A 199 9.47 9.80 -15.75
N ASP A 200 8.85 10.87 -15.24
CA ASP A 200 9.53 12.12 -14.89
C ASP A 200 10.31 12.01 -13.56
N GLY A 201 10.14 10.91 -12.82
CA GLY A 201 10.87 10.61 -11.58
C GLY A 201 10.33 11.29 -10.33
N VAL A 202 10.77 10.82 -9.16
CA VAL A 202 10.22 11.24 -7.85
C VAL A 202 11.07 12.29 -7.12
N ALA A 203 12.28 12.57 -7.57
CA ALA A 203 13.19 13.55 -6.97
C ALA A 203 12.56 14.95 -6.93
N GLY A 204 11.73 15.27 -7.93
CA GLY A 204 10.99 16.53 -8.04
C GLY A 204 10.04 16.81 -6.87
N TYR A 205 9.68 15.80 -6.06
CA TYR A 205 8.80 15.98 -4.90
C TYR A 205 9.36 16.99 -3.89
N ALA A 206 10.68 17.16 -3.80
CA ALA A 206 11.29 18.15 -2.91
C ALA A 206 10.96 19.61 -3.26
N MET A 207 10.47 19.85 -4.49
CA MET A 207 10.04 21.17 -4.94
C MET A 207 8.57 21.45 -4.63
N ASP A 208 7.79 20.43 -4.28
CA ASP A 208 6.40 20.55 -3.88
C ASP A 208 6.29 20.61 -2.34
N ARG A 209 5.77 21.73 -1.83
CA ARG A 209 5.64 22.00 -0.39
C ARG A 209 4.28 21.60 0.18
N THR A 210 3.56 20.68 -0.47
CA THR A 210 2.33 20.08 0.06
C THR A 210 2.62 18.90 0.98
N GLN A 211 1.62 18.46 1.76
CA GLN A 211 1.82 17.41 2.76
C GLN A 211 2.07 16.02 2.16
N GLY A 212 1.51 15.72 0.98
CA GLY A 212 1.73 14.46 0.27
C GLY A 212 3.22 14.21 -0.01
N PRO A 213 3.89 15.10 -0.78
CA PRO A 213 5.32 15.06 -1.03
C PRO A 213 6.17 15.01 0.24
N CYS A 214 5.76 15.70 1.32
CA CYS A 214 6.45 15.59 2.61
C CYS A 214 6.46 14.16 3.15
N CYS A 215 5.30 13.49 3.18
CA CYS A 215 5.19 12.07 3.56
C CYS A 215 5.99 11.18 2.61
N ALA A 216 5.90 11.41 1.30
CA ALA A 216 6.59 10.62 0.29
C ALA A 216 8.13 10.70 0.42
N ILE A 217 8.69 11.89 0.69
CA ILE A 217 10.13 12.08 0.90
C ILE A 217 10.59 11.46 2.23
N ALA A 218 9.77 11.56 3.28
CA ALA A 218 10.10 10.96 4.58
C ALA A 218 10.31 9.44 4.47
N CYS A 219 9.52 8.77 3.62
CA CYS A 219 9.59 7.34 3.33
C CYS A 219 10.08 7.08 1.90
N GLY A 220 11.24 7.67 1.57
CA GLY A 220 11.88 7.60 0.26
C GLY A 220 11.88 6.23 -0.44
N PRO A 221 12.31 5.13 0.21
CA PRO A 221 12.30 3.81 -0.42
C PRO A 221 10.90 3.36 -0.84
N GLY A 222 9.87 3.61 -0.02
CA GLY A 222 8.51 3.28 -0.40
C GLY A 222 8.04 4.08 -1.61
N THR A 223 8.42 5.35 -1.72
CA THR A 223 8.06 6.23 -2.84
C THR A 223 8.69 5.75 -4.15
N VAL A 224 9.98 5.42 -4.12
CA VAL A 224 10.68 4.84 -5.27
C VAL A 224 10.07 3.49 -5.66
N PHE A 225 9.71 2.65 -4.68
CA PHE A 225 9.04 1.37 -4.95
C PHE A 225 7.71 1.58 -5.70
N ARG A 226 6.83 2.47 -5.21
CA ARG A 226 5.53 2.75 -5.85
C ARG A 226 5.66 3.29 -7.27
N ASN A 227 6.70 4.06 -7.55
CA ASN A 227 6.93 4.59 -8.90
C ASN A 227 7.54 3.54 -9.83
N TYR A 228 8.60 2.84 -9.40
CA TYR A 228 9.46 2.05 -10.30
C TYR A 228 9.23 0.54 -10.25
N PHE A 229 8.65 0.00 -9.17
CA PHE A 229 8.70 -1.45 -8.88
C PHE A 229 7.37 -2.10 -8.51
N VAL A 230 6.33 -1.33 -8.15
CA VAL A 230 5.01 -1.88 -7.82
C VAL A 230 4.55 -2.86 -8.90
N PRO A 231 4.18 -4.11 -8.56
CA PRO A 231 3.76 -5.08 -9.55
C PRO A 231 2.31 -4.78 -9.97
N LEU A 232 2.12 -4.39 -11.22
CA LEU A 232 0.80 -4.10 -11.79
C LEU A 232 0.34 -5.21 -12.71
N ASP A 233 -0.93 -5.58 -12.61
CA ASP A 233 -1.61 -6.34 -13.64
C ASP A 233 -2.01 -5.45 -14.84
N ALA A 234 -2.64 -6.06 -15.85
CA ALA A 234 -3.05 -5.36 -17.06
C ALA A 234 -4.15 -4.30 -16.83
N GLN A 235 -4.85 -4.37 -15.70
CA GLN A 235 -5.92 -3.43 -15.31
C GLN A 235 -5.40 -2.26 -14.49
N GLY A 236 -4.14 -2.31 -14.04
CA GLY A 236 -3.56 -1.31 -13.15
C GLY A 236 -3.88 -1.56 -11.68
N LEU A 237 -4.18 -2.80 -11.31
CA LEU A 237 -4.28 -3.23 -9.91
C LEU A 237 -2.95 -3.86 -9.46
N VAL A 238 -2.72 -3.92 -8.15
CA VAL A 238 -1.54 -4.60 -7.61
C VAL A 238 -1.70 -6.10 -7.85
N ALA A 239 -0.78 -6.69 -8.62
CA ALA A 239 -0.81 -8.10 -8.94
C ALA A 239 -0.44 -8.95 -7.70
N GLU A 240 -1.27 -9.96 -7.41
CA GLU A 240 -1.08 -10.85 -6.25
C GLU A 240 -0.08 -11.99 -6.53
N ASP A 241 0.06 -12.38 -7.80
CA ASP A 241 0.90 -13.49 -8.25
C ASP A 241 1.78 -13.04 -9.42
N SER A 242 2.98 -13.63 -9.54
CA SER A 242 3.96 -13.24 -10.56
C SER A 242 3.48 -13.41 -12.00
N GLU A 243 2.62 -14.40 -12.26
CA GLU A 243 2.07 -14.67 -13.59
C GLU A 243 1.12 -13.58 -14.10
N LYS A 244 0.53 -12.80 -13.19
CA LYS A 244 -0.41 -11.71 -13.53
C LYS A 244 0.29 -10.38 -13.74
N ILE A 245 1.59 -10.28 -13.46
CA ILE A 245 2.33 -9.03 -13.58
C ILE A 245 2.46 -8.66 -15.06
N ALA A 246 1.78 -7.58 -15.45
CA ALA A 246 1.94 -6.97 -16.77
C ALA A 246 3.12 -5.99 -16.79
N GLN A 247 3.38 -5.28 -15.68
CA GLN A 247 4.44 -4.30 -15.57
C GLN A 247 4.93 -4.17 -14.12
N HIS A 248 6.23 -3.91 -13.95
CA HIS A 248 6.77 -3.39 -12.69
C HIS A 248 6.93 -1.87 -12.75
N GLY A 249 6.39 -1.18 -11.75
CA GLY A 249 6.34 0.28 -11.70
C GLY A 249 5.17 0.85 -12.48
N GLN A 250 4.93 2.15 -12.31
CA GLN A 250 3.91 2.90 -13.01
C GLN A 250 4.53 3.61 -14.22
N THR A 251 3.75 3.77 -15.29
CA THR A 251 4.12 4.54 -16.50
C THR A 251 2.93 5.39 -16.94
N ALA A 252 3.12 6.29 -17.89
CA ALA A 252 2.02 7.06 -18.48
C ALA A 252 0.94 6.17 -19.13
N LYS A 253 1.27 4.90 -19.44
CA LYS A 253 0.36 3.94 -20.08
C LYS A 253 -0.37 3.04 -19.09
N LEU A 254 0.24 2.74 -17.94
CA LEU A 254 -0.31 1.84 -16.93
C LEU A 254 0.07 2.33 -15.53
N GLN A 255 -0.93 2.75 -14.77
CA GLN A 255 -0.80 3.30 -13.41
C GLN A 255 -1.72 2.54 -12.46
N LEU A 256 -1.55 2.75 -11.16
CA LEU A 256 -2.49 2.28 -10.16
C LEU A 256 -3.87 2.91 -10.39
N GLN A 257 -4.92 2.09 -10.42
CA GLN A 257 -6.30 2.50 -10.64
C GLN A 257 -7.15 2.27 -9.39
N ASN A 258 -6.99 3.11 -8.36
CA ASN A 258 -7.70 2.93 -7.08
C ASN A 258 -9.23 3.15 -7.16
N LEU A 259 -9.74 3.61 -8.31
CA LEU A 259 -11.17 3.72 -8.59
C LEU A 259 -11.70 2.64 -9.53
N HIS A 260 -10.88 1.66 -9.92
CA HIS A 260 -11.24 0.64 -10.90
C HIS A 260 -12.58 -0.05 -10.61
N ASP A 261 -12.79 -0.58 -9.40
CA ASP A 261 -14.02 -1.30 -9.07
C ASP A 261 -15.22 -0.36 -8.92
N LEU A 262 -15.00 0.91 -8.54
CA LEU A 262 -16.05 1.92 -8.54
C LEU A 262 -16.45 2.29 -9.98
N GLU A 263 -15.48 2.43 -10.88
CA GLU A 263 -15.74 2.68 -12.30
C GLU A 263 -16.55 1.54 -12.92
N ALA A 264 -16.20 0.28 -12.63
CA ALA A 264 -16.97 -0.88 -13.06
C ALA A 264 -18.40 -0.89 -12.48
N LEU A 265 -18.54 -0.65 -11.17
CA LEU A 265 -19.85 -0.60 -10.51
C LEU A 265 -20.77 0.47 -11.10
N LEU A 266 -20.22 1.64 -11.46
CA LEU A 266 -20.98 2.77 -11.99
C LEU A 266 -21.11 2.76 -13.52
N GLY A 267 -20.48 1.81 -14.22
CA GLY A 267 -20.48 1.76 -15.69
C GLY A 267 -19.66 2.88 -16.35
N ASN A 268 -18.55 3.29 -15.72
CA ASN A 268 -17.63 4.33 -16.23
C ASN A 268 -16.51 3.78 -17.15
N GLU A 269 -16.55 2.50 -17.52
CA GLU A 269 -15.46 1.82 -18.25
C GLU A 269 -15.32 2.26 -19.72
N GLY A 270 -16.29 3.02 -20.24
CA GLY A 270 -16.28 3.53 -21.62
C GLY A 270 -15.02 4.34 -21.96
N ARG A 271 -14.71 4.40 -23.26
CA ARG A 271 -13.60 5.21 -23.80
C ARG A 271 -14.12 6.09 -24.94
N PRO A 272 -14.36 7.40 -24.71
CA PRO A 272 -14.13 8.15 -23.47
C PRO A 272 -15.11 7.78 -22.34
N PRO A 273 -14.74 8.00 -21.06
CA PRO A 273 -15.61 7.69 -19.93
C PRO A 273 -16.81 8.64 -19.83
N SER A 274 -17.93 8.13 -19.33
CA SER A 274 -19.21 8.84 -19.31
C SER A 274 -19.42 9.68 -18.03
N LEU A 275 -18.77 9.33 -16.92
CA LEU A 275 -18.99 9.94 -15.60
C LEU A 275 -17.83 10.79 -15.10
N PHE A 276 -16.58 10.36 -15.32
CA PHE A 276 -15.36 11.10 -15.00
C PHE A 276 -14.14 10.43 -15.64
N GLU A 277 -13.05 11.17 -15.80
CA GLU A 277 -11.74 10.66 -16.24
C GLU A 277 -10.73 10.71 -15.09
N ILE A 278 -9.86 9.70 -15.01
CA ILE A 278 -8.67 9.73 -14.16
C ILE A 278 -7.43 9.96 -15.01
N LYS A 279 -6.70 11.05 -14.76
CA LYS A 279 -5.47 11.39 -15.47
C LYS A 279 -4.34 11.68 -14.50
N GLY A 280 -3.32 10.82 -14.46
CA GLY A 280 -2.22 10.95 -13.50
C GLY A 280 -2.71 10.89 -12.05
N GLY A 281 -3.79 10.16 -11.78
CA GLY A 281 -4.45 10.08 -10.47
C GLY A 281 -5.34 11.28 -10.10
N TYR A 282 -5.55 12.26 -11.00
CA TYR A 282 -6.49 13.37 -10.83
C TYR A 282 -7.86 13.05 -11.42
N THR A 283 -8.93 13.37 -10.70
CA THR A 283 -10.32 13.26 -11.18
C THR A 283 -10.72 14.47 -12.02
N LEU A 284 -11.06 14.25 -13.29
CA LEU A 284 -11.48 15.27 -14.23
C LEU A 284 -12.94 15.02 -14.66
N ALA A 285 -13.80 16.02 -14.52
CA ALA A 285 -15.20 15.90 -14.92
C ALA A 285 -15.86 17.26 -15.15
N THR A 286 -16.84 17.29 -16.04
CA THR A 286 -17.77 18.42 -16.22
C THR A 286 -18.96 18.32 -15.28
N ALA A 287 -19.69 19.41 -15.08
CA ALA A 287 -20.93 19.40 -14.30
C ALA A 287 -21.97 18.36 -14.83
N GLN A 288 -22.04 18.16 -16.15
CA GLN A 288 -22.94 17.18 -16.78
C GLN A 288 -22.51 15.74 -16.50
N GLN A 289 -21.20 15.48 -16.55
CA GLN A 289 -20.61 14.20 -16.16
C GLN A 289 -20.87 13.89 -14.67
N LEU A 290 -20.71 14.88 -13.79
CA LEU A 290 -21.00 14.73 -12.35
C LEU A 290 -22.51 14.57 -12.06
N ALA A 291 -23.38 15.18 -12.86
CA ALA A 291 -24.82 14.92 -12.77
C ALA A 291 -25.14 13.46 -13.11
N ARG A 292 -24.55 12.90 -14.18
CA ARG A 292 -24.68 11.48 -14.51
C ARG A 292 -24.08 10.58 -13.43
N PHE A 293 -22.95 10.97 -12.84
CA PHE A 293 -22.36 10.26 -11.70
C PHE A 293 -23.34 10.15 -10.54
N ARG A 294 -24.04 11.24 -10.19
CA ARG A 294 -25.05 11.22 -9.11
C ARG A 294 -26.23 10.30 -9.43
N GLU A 295 -26.70 10.31 -10.67
CA GLU A 295 -27.78 9.39 -11.09
C GLU A 295 -27.31 7.93 -11.07
N ALA A 296 -26.08 7.64 -11.54
CA ALA A 296 -25.50 6.30 -11.47
C ALA A 296 -25.35 5.82 -10.01
N LEU A 297 -24.84 6.68 -9.13
CA LEU A 297 -24.70 6.38 -7.70
C LEU A 297 -26.06 6.15 -7.03
N LYS A 298 -27.08 6.93 -7.40
CA LYS A 298 -28.45 6.75 -6.92
C LYS A 298 -29.06 5.45 -7.43
N ALA A 299 -28.76 5.05 -8.66
CA ALA A 299 -29.25 3.81 -9.26
C ALA A 299 -28.66 2.56 -8.58
N VAL A 300 -27.43 2.62 -8.05
CA VAL A 300 -26.88 1.57 -7.18
C VAL A 300 -27.76 1.37 -5.93
N GLY A 301 -28.41 2.43 -5.44
CA GLY A 301 -29.37 2.36 -4.32
C GLY A 301 -28.76 2.15 -2.94
N ASP A 302 -27.49 1.75 -2.87
CA ASP A 302 -26.71 1.54 -1.65
C ASP A 302 -25.39 2.31 -1.72
N SER A 303 -25.30 3.41 -0.96
CA SER A 303 -24.08 4.21 -0.87
C SER A 303 -22.92 3.46 -0.22
N ASP A 304 -23.19 2.50 0.68
CA ASP A 304 -22.13 1.70 1.31
C ASP A 304 -21.55 0.67 0.34
N ALA A 305 -22.36 0.16 -0.61
CA ALA A 305 -21.88 -0.69 -1.69
C ALA A 305 -20.87 0.05 -2.59
N ALA A 306 -21.16 1.29 -2.97
CA ALA A 306 -20.22 2.13 -3.73
C ALA A 306 -18.97 2.48 -2.91
N LEU A 307 -19.14 2.84 -1.64
CA LEU A 307 -18.05 3.14 -0.73
C LEU A 307 -17.08 1.95 -0.59
N SER A 308 -17.64 0.75 -0.52
CA SER A 308 -16.91 -0.52 -0.36
C SER A 308 -16.00 -0.86 -1.55
N GLN A 309 -16.24 -0.29 -2.74
CA GLN A 309 -15.44 -0.52 -3.95
C GLN A 309 -14.21 0.36 -4.05
N ILE A 310 -14.09 1.40 -3.22
CA ILE A 310 -12.92 2.29 -3.27
C ILE A 310 -11.70 1.53 -2.75
N ARG A 311 -10.62 1.54 -3.55
CA ARG A 311 -9.31 1.03 -3.13
C ARG A 311 -8.46 2.13 -2.51
N ILE A 312 -7.59 1.73 -1.59
CA ILE A 312 -6.68 2.64 -0.90
C ILE A 312 -5.28 2.03 -0.89
N GLY A 313 -4.29 2.81 -1.32
CA GLY A 313 -2.90 2.38 -1.23
C GLY A 313 -2.44 2.33 0.23
N ILE A 314 -1.83 1.22 0.64
CA ILE A 314 -1.24 1.05 1.97
C ILE A 314 0.20 0.57 1.79
N HIS A 315 1.15 1.29 2.37
CA HIS A 315 2.54 0.87 2.52
C HIS A 315 2.80 0.52 3.98
N GLU A 316 2.95 -0.76 4.26
CA GLU A 316 3.21 -1.25 5.60
C GLU A 316 4.72 -1.30 5.86
N ASP A 317 5.13 -0.88 7.05
CA ASP A 317 6.49 -1.00 7.56
C ASP A 317 7.59 -0.44 6.65
N VAL A 318 7.28 0.69 6.00
CA VAL A 318 8.25 1.45 5.21
C VAL A 318 9.21 2.20 6.13
N GLN A 319 10.50 2.14 5.84
CA GLN A 319 11.53 2.84 6.59
C GLN A 319 11.43 4.36 6.39
N VAL A 320 11.53 5.09 7.50
CA VAL A 320 11.69 6.54 7.48
C VAL A 320 13.16 6.87 7.25
N THR A 321 13.48 7.41 6.07
CA THR A 321 14.86 7.69 5.66
C THR A 321 15.20 9.16 5.58
N SER A 322 14.19 10.04 5.70
CA SER A 322 14.42 11.48 5.69
C SER A 322 13.50 12.24 6.62
N ALA A 323 13.95 13.41 7.06
CA ALA A 323 13.15 14.43 7.71
C ALA A 323 13.44 15.81 7.07
N ARG A 324 12.70 16.84 7.53
CA ARG A 324 12.86 18.24 7.08
C ARG A 324 12.91 18.38 5.56
N TRP A 325 11.96 17.74 4.87
CA TRP A 325 11.84 17.81 3.40
C TRP A 325 13.06 17.25 2.66
N GLY A 326 13.63 16.15 3.16
CA GLY A 326 14.78 15.48 2.53
C GLY A 326 16.15 16.10 2.87
N ARG A 327 16.17 17.22 3.61
CA ARG A 327 17.41 17.89 4.02
C ARG A 327 18.17 17.14 5.10
N GLU A 328 17.48 16.34 5.89
CA GLU A 328 18.06 15.49 6.92
C GLU A 328 17.86 14.03 6.55
N GLN A 329 18.95 13.28 6.56
CA GLN A 329 18.96 11.84 6.27
C GLN A 329 18.92 11.06 7.58
N LEU A 330 18.04 10.07 7.63
CA LEU A 330 17.88 9.15 8.75
C LEU A 330 18.32 7.75 8.30
N ARG A 331 18.87 6.99 9.25
CA ARG A 331 19.46 5.66 9.01
C ARG A 331 19.05 4.61 10.03
N ASP A 332 18.08 4.92 10.90
CA ASP A 332 17.50 3.92 11.81
C ASP A 332 16.62 2.96 10.99
N ALA A 333 17.10 1.73 10.79
CA ALA A 333 16.39 0.69 10.03
C ALA A 333 15.09 0.25 10.71
N GLU A 334 15.01 0.41 12.04
CA GLU A 334 13.85 0.02 12.82
C GLU A 334 12.81 1.13 12.91
N GLN A 335 13.13 2.37 12.50
CA GLN A 335 12.16 3.44 12.38
C GLN A 335 11.33 3.24 11.12
N THR A 336 10.33 2.37 11.22
CA THR A 336 9.36 2.10 10.16
C THR A 336 7.99 2.69 10.53
N VAL A 337 7.15 2.95 9.53
CA VAL A 337 5.78 3.44 9.70
C VAL A 337 4.86 2.78 8.67
N THR A 338 3.55 2.87 8.88
CA THR A 338 2.58 2.55 7.82
C THR A 338 2.09 3.83 7.17
N GLN A 339 2.18 3.96 5.85
CA GLN A 339 1.59 5.07 5.11
C GLN A 339 0.30 4.62 4.41
N VAL A 340 -0.76 5.40 4.57
CA VAL A 340 -2.04 5.21 3.88
C VAL A 340 -2.22 6.36 2.90
N TYR A 341 -2.25 6.06 1.60
CA TYR A 341 -2.37 7.04 0.53
C TYR A 341 -3.84 7.39 0.31
N GLY A 342 -4.34 8.29 1.16
CA GLY A 342 -5.71 8.79 1.10
C GLY A 342 -5.87 9.77 -0.05
N SER A 343 -6.80 9.47 -0.96
CA SER A 343 -7.11 10.34 -2.10
C SER A 343 -8.24 11.31 -1.80
N ALA A 344 -8.35 12.36 -2.61
CA ALA A 344 -9.50 13.25 -2.65
C ALA A 344 -9.75 13.69 -4.10
N CYS A 345 -10.99 14.06 -4.43
CA CYS A 345 -11.29 14.57 -5.77
C CYS A 345 -10.54 15.89 -6.02
N SER A 346 -9.98 16.08 -7.21
CA SER A 346 -9.28 17.30 -7.60
C SER A 346 -10.24 18.41 -8.06
N VAL A 347 -11.13 18.85 -7.16
CA VAL A 347 -12.22 19.83 -7.41
C VAL A 347 -11.69 21.11 -8.07
N ALA A 348 -10.66 21.73 -7.52
CA ALA A 348 -10.10 23.00 -8.01
C ALA A 348 -9.39 22.92 -9.37
N TYR A 349 -9.12 21.71 -9.88
CA TYR A 349 -8.46 21.50 -11.17
C TYR A 349 -9.46 21.47 -12.33
N ASN A 350 -10.77 21.59 -12.07
CA ASN A 350 -11.82 21.45 -13.06
C ASN A 350 -12.53 22.79 -13.33
N ARG A 351 -12.32 23.36 -14.52
CA ARG A 351 -12.93 24.66 -14.90
C ARG A 351 -14.40 24.57 -15.34
N GLN A 352 -14.88 23.36 -15.67
CA GLN A 352 -16.23 23.11 -16.22
C GLN A 352 -17.22 22.56 -15.18
N SER A 353 -16.89 22.67 -13.90
CA SER A 353 -17.70 22.21 -12.76
C SER A 353 -17.37 23.06 -11.53
N GLY A 354 -18.32 23.27 -10.63
CA GLY A 354 -18.10 23.94 -9.35
C GLY A 354 -18.02 22.95 -8.18
N ALA A 355 -17.57 23.40 -7.02
CA ALA A 355 -17.52 22.58 -5.81
C ALA A 355 -18.86 21.85 -5.50
N PRO A 356 -20.05 22.48 -5.61
CA PRO A 356 -21.31 21.75 -5.37
C PRO A 356 -21.52 20.52 -6.25
N ASP A 357 -21.03 20.53 -7.51
CA ASP A 357 -21.18 19.40 -8.43
C ASP A 357 -20.43 18.15 -7.94
N TRP A 358 -19.31 18.37 -7.24
CA TRP A 358 -18.41 17.33 -6.74
C TRP A 358 -18.84 16.72 -5.41
N GLU A 359 -19.81 17.31 -4.70
CA GLU A 359 -20.10 16.95 -3.30
C GLU A 359 -20.32 15.44 -3.09
N ALA A 360 -21.13 14.80 -3.94
CA ALA A 360 -21.42 13.38 -3.82
C ALA A 360 -20.15 12.52 -4.00
N PHE A 361 -19.33 12.83 -5.01
CA PHE A 361 -18.10 12.08 -5.29
C PHE A 361 -17.02 12.36 -4.24
N GLY A 362 -16.83 13.63 -3.89
CA GLY A 362 -15.87 14.06 -2.88
C GLY A 362 -16.14 13.42 -1.51
N LYS A 363 -17.40 13.43 -1.05
CA LYS A 363 -17.78 12.78 0.21
C LYS A 363 -17.57 11.27 0.18
N LEU A 364 -17.96 10.59 -0.91
CA LEU A 364 -17.74 9.15 -1.08
C LEU A 364 -16.25 8.77 -0.93
N VAL A 365 -15.37 9.51 -1.61
CA VAL A 365 -13.92 9.27 -1.56
C VAL A 365 -13.33 9.57 -0.19
N LEU A 366 -13.74 10.68 0.44
CA LEU A 366 -13.27 11.07 1.76
C LEU A 366 -13.73 10.07 2.84
N ASP A 367 -14.99 9.65 2.79
CA ASP A 367 -15.55 8.65 3.71
C ASP A 367 -14.76 7.33 3.65
N ALA A 368 -14.41 6.88 2.44
CA ALA A 368 -13.63 5.66 2.26
C ALA A 368 -12.19 5.83 2.75
N SER A 369 -11.57 6.97 2.44
CA SER A 369 -10.17 7.24 2.76
C SER A 369 -9.93 7.34 4.27
N TYR A 370 -10.80 8.03 5.03
CA TYR A 370 -10.64 8.09 6.49
C TYR A 370 -10.97 6.75 7.15
N GLU A 371 -12.01 6.05 6.70
CA GLU A 371 -12.35 4.74 7.27
C GLU A 371 -11.25 3.70 7.02
N ALA A 372 -10.71 3.64 5.80
CA ALA A 372 -9.62 2.74 5.43
C ALA A 372 -8.36 3.02 6.24
N THR A 373 -8.01 4.28 6.49
CA THR A 373 -6.87 4.62 7.35
C THR A 373 -7.03 4.04 8.75
N LEU A 374 -8.23 4.12 9.34
CA LEU A 374 -8.45 3.59 10.68
C LEU A 374 -8.45 2.06 10.70
N TRP A 375 -8.95 1.39 9.66
CA TRP A 375 -8.77 -0.06 9.54
C TRP A 375 -7.30 -0.46 9.40
N ALA A 376 -6.52 0.26 8.60
CA ALA A 376 -5.08 0.05 8.47
C ALA A 376 -4.36 0.21 9.82
N ALA A 377 -4.77 1.18 10.65
CA ALA A 377 -4.25 1.36 12.00
C ALA A 377 -4.60 0.20 12.94
N VAL A 378 -5.83 -0.30 12.89
CA VAL A 378 -6.23 -1.49 13.66
C VAL A 378 -5.40 -2.72 13.27
N LEU A 379 -5.17 -2.93 11.97
CA LEU A 379 -4.36 -4.03 11.47
C LEU A 379 -2.87 -3.87 11.85
N SER A 380 -2.33 -2.65 11.74
CA SER A 380 -0.95 -2.34 12.16
C SER A 380 -0.74 -2.59 13.66
N ALA A 381 -1.71 -2.18 14.50
CA ALA A 381 -1.67 -2.44 15.94
C ALA A 381 -1.68 -3.93 16.29
N ALA A 382 -2.43 -4.74 15.55
CA ALA A 382 -2.42 -6.19 15.72
C ALA A 382 -1.06 -6.83 15.37
N ARG A 383 -0.36 -6.30 14.35
CA ARG A 383 0.95 -6.82 13.92
C ARG A 383 2.07 -6.52 14.91
N HIS A 384 2.18 -5.27 15.36
CA HIS A 384 3.36 -4.81 16.09
C HIS A 384 3.22 -4.86 17.61
N GLN A 385 2.01 -4.92 18.17
CA GLN A 385 1.73 -5.02 19.61
C GLN A 385 2.50 -4.01 20.49
N THR A 386 2.87 -2.85 19.93
CA THR A 386 3.50 -1.73 20.61
C THR A 386 2.54 -0.53 20.67
N PRO A 387 2.83 0.53 21.45
CA PRO A 387 1.95 1.71 21.50
C PRO A 387 1.93 2.54 20.21
N GLY A 388 3.02 2.52 19.43
CA GLY A 388 3.19 3.36 18.24
C GLY A 388 2.15 3.17 17.13
N PRO A 389 1.82 1.93 16.71
CA PRO A 389 0.78 1.64 15.71
C PRO A 389 -0.62 2.16 16.03
N CYS A 390 -0.92 2.37 17.31
CA CYS A 390 -2.20 2.94 17.75
C CYS A 390 -2.27 4.44 17.46
N ARG A 391 -1.14 5.10 17.18
CA ARG A 391 -1.08 6.51 16.83
C ARG A 391 -1.30 6.69 15.33
N VAL A 392 -2.28 7.52 15.00
CA VAL A 392 -2.72 7.74 13.61
C VAL A 392 -2.65 9.22 13.30
N PHE A 393 -1.80 9.60 12.35
CA PHE A 393 -1.69 10.96 11.87
C PHE A 393 -2.61 11.17 10.68
N LEU A 394 -3.57 12.08 10.82
CA LEU A 394 -4.50 12.46 9.77
C LEU A 394 -4.20 13.86 9.27
N THR A 395 -4.54 14.11 8.02
CA THR A 395 -4.49 15.43 7.41
C THR A 395 -5.84 15.75 6.79
N ALA A 396 -6.13 17.02 6.53
CA ALA A 396 -7.34 17.44 5.84
C ALA A 396 -7.23 17.13 4.33
N LEU A 397 -7.51 15.88 3.96
CA LEU A 397 -7.41 15.37 2.58
C LEU A 397 -8.08 16.31 1.58
N GLY A 398 -7.30 16.82 0.64
CA GLY A 398 -7.78 17.67 -0.44
C GLY A 398 -8.29 19.06 -0.03
N GLY A 399 -8.18 19.46 1.25
CA GLY A 399 -8.64 20.77 1.75
C GLY A 399 -7.78 21.97 1.34
N GLY A 400 -6.63 21.70 0.71
CA GLY A 400 -5.74 22.72 0.14
C GLY A 400 -5.94 22.84 -1.37
N VAL A 401 -4.89 22.52 -2.14
CA VAL A 401 -4.85 22.70 -3.61
C VAL A 401 -5.93 21.95 -4.38
N PHE A 402 -6.50 20.86 -3.84
CA PHE A 402 -7.58 20.13 -4.50
C PHE A 402 -8.95 20.77 -4.29
N GLY A 403 -9.13 21.69 -3.33
CA GLY A 403 -10.35 22.47 -3.16
C GLY A 403 -11.56 21.69 -2.61
N ASN A 404 -11.35 20.61 -1.88
CA ASN A 404 -12.44 19.92 -1.17
C ASN A 404 -12.91 20.79 0.00
N ARG A 405 -14.23 20.84 0.19
CA ARG A 405 -14.82 21.62 1.27
C ARG A 405 -14.50 20.99 2.61
N MET A 406 -14.10 21.83 3.57
CA MET A 406 -13.73 21.38 4.91
C MET A 406 -14.92 20.78 5.68
N GLU A 407 -16.16 21.15 5.33
CA GLU A 407 -17.38 20.49 5.82
C GLU A 407 -17.43 19.01 5.41
N TRP A 408 -17.03 18.67 4.18
CA TRP A 408 -17.00 17.27 3.72
C TRP A 408 -15.92 16.48 4.43
N ILE A 409 -14.73 17.08 4.57
CA ILE A 409 -13.57 16.48 5.22
C ILE A 409 -13.89 16.16 6.68
N THR A 410 -14.37 17.14 7.43
CA THR A 410 -14.68 16.97 8.87
C THR A 410 -15.87 16.04 9.09
N SER A 411 -16.87 16.04 8.20
CA SER A 411 -17.96 15.05 8.24
C SER A 411 -17.45 13.62 8.03
N ALA A 412 -16.52 13.42 7.10
CA ALA A 412 -15.96 12.10 6.82
C ALA A 412 -15.07 11.60 7.97
N MET A 413 -14.27 12.49 8.57
CA MET A 413 -13.54 12.21 9.80
C MET A 413 -14.49 11.81 10.94
N ASP A 414 -15.55 12.58 11.18
CA ASP A 414 -16.50 12.29 12.25
C ASP A 414 -17.19 10.93 12.07
N ARG A 415 -17.61 10.62 10.83
CA ARG A 415 -18.17 9.33 10.46
C ARG A 415 -17.20 8.20 10.79
N ALA A 416 -15.94 8.32 10.37
CA ALA A 416 -14.91 7.33 10.66
C ALA A 416 -14.69 7.22 12.18
N PHE A 417 -14.51 8.32 12.91
CA PHE A 417 -14.29 8.28 14.37
C PHE A 417 -15.44 7.61 15.13
N ALA A 418 -16.69 7.81 14.70
CA ALA A 418 -17.84 7.16 15.30
C ALA A 418 -17.80 5.62 15.16
N LEU A 419 -17.34 5.10 14.02
CA LEU A 419 -17.18 3.66 13.78
C LEU A 419 -16.09 3.04 14.65
N PHE A 420 -15.06 3.81 14.99
CA PHE A 420 -13.89 3.34 15.73
C PHE A 420 -13.86 3.83 17.18
N LYS A 421 -14.96 4.39 17.69
CA LYS A 421 -15.01 5.01 19.03
C LYS A 421 -14.53 4.10 20.17
N ASP A 422 -14.71 2.79 20.03
CA ASP A 422 -14.36 1.76 21.02
C ASP A 422 -13.02 1.05 20.72
N TYR A 423 -12.23 1.56 19.77
CA TYR A 423 -10.88 1.08 19.46
C TYR A 423 -9.84 1.97 20.17
N ASN A 424 -8.77 1.38 20.70
CA ASN A 424 -7.67 2.14 21.32
C ASN A 424 -6.79 2.82 20.25
N LEU A 425 -7.33 3.82 19.56
CA LEU A 425 -6.61 4.64 18.60
C LEU A 425 -6.38 6.06 19.13
N ASP A 426 -5.18 6.60 18.89
CA ASP A 426 -4.75 7.95 19.23
C ASP A 426 -4.60 8.77 17.95
N ILE A 427 -5.67 9.47 17.57
CA ILE A 427 -5.74 10.25 16.34
C ILE A 427 -5.11 11.63 16.54
N ARG A 428 -4.14 11.96 15.69
CA ARG A 428 -3.44 13.24 15.63
C ARG A 428 -3.78 13.94 14.32
N ILE A 429 -4.65 14.94 14.36
CA ILE A 429 -5.00 15.72 13.17
C ILE A 429 -3.93 16.80 12.99
N ILE A 430 -3.14 16.71 11.92
CA ILE A 430 -2.01 17.60 11.67
C ILE A 430 -2.44 18.79 10.83
N THR A 431 -2.19 19.98 11.36
CA THR A 431 -2.23 21.25 10.62
C THR A 431 -0.79 21.77 10.52
N TYR A 432 -0.28 21.94 9.30
CA TYR A 432 1.13 22.31 9.10
C TYR A 432 1.50 23.63 9.80
N ALA A 433 0.69 24.67 9.58
CA ALA A 433 0.87 25.99 10.15
C ALA A 433 -0.46 26.76 10.16
N GLY A 434 -0.51 27.85 10.93
CA GLY A 434 -1.69 28.72 11.02
C GLY A 434 -2.68 28.29 12.09
N ALA A 435 -3.87 28.89 12.06
CA ALA A 435 -4.95 28.53 12.98
C ALA A 435 -5.55 27.17 12.60
N ILE A 436 -5.79 26.34 13.60
CA ILE A 436 -6.55 25.09 13.43
C ILE A 436 -8.01 25.46 13.12
N ASP A 437 -8.57 24.89 12.05
CA ASP A 437 -9.97 25.12 11.66
C ASP A 437 -10.91 24.75 12.82
N SER A 438 -11.90 25.60 13.09
CA SER A 438 -12.82 25.44 14.22
C SER A 438 -13.60 24.11 14.18
N ARG A 439 -13.82 23.54 12.99
CA ARG A 439 -14.45 22.22 12.84
C ARG A 439 -13.54 21.09 13.30
N LEU A 440 -12.22 21.20 13.07
CA LEU A 440 -11.25 20.23 13.59
C LEU A 440 -11.11 20.35 15.11
N GLN A 441 -11.19 21.57 15.65
CA GLN A 441 -11.26 21.79 17.10
C GLN A 441 -12.53 21.16 17.71
N ALA A 442 -13.67 21.26 17.01
CA ALA A 442 -14.92 20.62 17.43
C ALA A 442 -14.81 19.08 17.45
N LEU A 443 -14.12 18.47 16.48
CA LEU A 443 -13.84 17.03 16.48
C LEU A 443 -12.99 16.62 17.69
N GLU A 444 -11.90 17.35 17.97
CA GLU A 444 -11.10 17.10 19.18
C GLU A 444 -11.95 17.21 20.45
N ALA A 445 -12.79 18.25 20.58
CA ALA A 445 -13.65 18.41 21.75
C ALA A 445 -14.64 17.24 21.92
N LYS A 446 -15.23 16.75 20.81
CA LYS A 446 -16.18 15.64 20.79
C LYS A 446 -15.55 14.30 21.22
N TYR A 447 -14.31 14.06 20.82
CA TYR A 447 -13.59 12.80 21.09
C TYR A 447 -12.49 12.94 22.14
N ARG A 448 -12.47 14.05 22.88
CA ARG A 448 -11.58 14.22 24.03
C ARG A 448 -11.94 13.15 25.05
N GLY A 449 -10.94 12.37 25.48
CA GLY A 449 -11.12 11.20 26.34
C GLY A 449 -12.07 11.52 27.50
N GLY A 450 -13.24 10.90 27.49
CA GLY A 450 -14.16 10.97 28.62
C GLY A 450 -13.51 10.28 29.79
N GLY A 451 -12.89 11.07 30.66
CA GLY A 451 -12.73 10.68 32.05
C GLY A 451 -14.09 10.25 32.57
N ARG A 452 -14.11 9.13 33.29
CA ARG A 452 -15.26 8.66 34.06
C ARG A 452 -15.95 9.86 34.72
N LYS A 453 -17.24 10.04 34.45
CA LYS A 453 -18.14 10.52 35.49
C LYS A 453 -18.57 9.31 36.29
#